data_AF-A0A4R4VBZ8-F1
#
_entry.id   AF-A0A4R4VBZ8-F1
#
_cell.length_a   1.000
_cell.length_b   1.000
_cell.length_c   1.000
_cell.angle_alpha   90.00
_cell.angle_beta   90.00
_cell.angle_gamma   90.00
#
_symmetry.space_group_name_H-M   'P 1'
#
loop_
_entity.id
_entity.type
_entity.pdbx_description
1 polymer ?
#
loop_
_entity_poly.entity_id
_entity_poly.type
_entity_poly.pdbx_seq_one_letter_code
_entity_poly.pdbx_strand_id
1 'polypeptide(L)' 'MRDEPVAMLLLQHLFPQWSITRDERGLWRATVSASSVDGLLDVLAAADPQGARRAACLLKERRSAGRDPG' A
#
# COMPACT_ATOMS: atom_id res chain seq x y z
N MET A 1 21.90 10.96 9.15
CA MET A 1 20.99 12.11 9.34
C MET A 1 20.75 12.22 10.84
N ARG A 2 20.99 13.37 11.50
CA ARG A 2 20.91 13.45 12.98
C ARG A 2 19.50 13.17 13.52
N ASP A 3 18.48 13.31 12.69
CA ASP A 3 17.07 13.20 13.09
C ASP A 3 16.40 11.87 12.67
N GLU A 4 17.17 10.88 12.21
CA GLU A 4 16.63 9.60 11.73
C GLU A 4 15.78 8.85 12.77
N PRO A 5 16.14 8.80 14.08
CA PRO A 5 15.28 8.20 15.11
C PRO A 5 13.96 8.97 15.30
N VAL A 6 14.00 10.30 15.21
CA VAL A 6 12.81 11.17 15.35
C VAL A 6 11.89 10.99 14.15
N ALA A 7 12.44 10.96 12.94
CA ALA A 7 11.70 10.67 11.73
C ALA A 7 11.01 9.30 11.81
N MET A 8 11.68 8.30 12.37
CA MET A 8 11.08 6.97 12.58
C MET A 8 9.91 6.96 13.57
N LEU A 9 10.05 7.66 14.69
CA LEU A 9 8.94 7.82 15.65
C LEU A 9 7.76 8.53 15.01
N LEU A 10 8.01 9.57 14.21
CA LEU A 10 6.97 10.30 13.49
C LEU A 10 6.26 9.38 12.48
N LEU A 11 7.01 8.62 11.69
CA LEU A 11 6.44 7.70 10.70
C LEU A 11 5.61 6.59 11.37
N GLN A 12 6.09 6.01 12.47
CA GLN A 12 5.33 5.02 13.23
C GLN A 12 4.05 5.60 13.84
N HIS A 13 4.09 6.88 14.26
CA HIS A 13 2.92 7.57 14.78
C HIS A 13 1.88 7.90 13.70
N LEU A 14 2.34 8.36 12.52
CA LEU A 14 1.47 8.74 11.41
C LEU A 14 0.90 7.52 10.66
N PHE A 15 1.62 6.41 10.64
CA PHE A 15 1.25 5.19 9.92
C PHE A 15 1.20 3.97 10.86
N PRO A 16 0.30 3.96 11.87
CA PRO A 16 0.29 2.92 12.90
C PRO A 16 -0.06 1.53 12.37
N GLN A 17 -0.68 1.44 11.19
CA GLN A 17 -1.02 0.18 10.53
C GLN A 17 0.13 -0.39 9.69
N TRP A 18 1.24 0.36 9.57
CA TRP A 18 2.38 0.01 8.75
C TRP A 18 3.52 -0.47 9.64
N SER A 19 4.09 -1.62 9.29
CA SER A 19 5.36 -2.05 9.87
C SER A 19 6.49 -1.44 9.06
N ILE A 20 7.24 -0.54 9.69
CA ILE A 20 8.37 0.17 9.08
C ILE A 20 9.65 -0.34 9.75
N THR A 21 10.46 -1.07 8.99
CA THR A 21 11.70 -1.67 9.49
C THR A 21 12.86 -1.35 8.57
N ARG A 22 14.07 -1.44 9.11
CA ARG A 22 15.31 -1.37 8.35
C ARG A 22 15.95 -2.75 8.36
N ASP A 23 16.24 -3.29 7.18
CA ASP A 23 16.90 -4.59 7.08
C ASP A 23 18.40 -4.50 7.36
N GLU A 24 19.07 -5.65 7.46
CA GLU A 24 20.50 -5.77 7.73
C GLU A 24 21.39 -5.12 6.66
N ARG A 25 20.85 -4.87 5.45
CA ARG A 25 21.53 -4.19 4.36
C ARG A 25 21.29 -2.68 4.38
N GLY A 26 20.55 -2.19 5.39
CA GLY A 26 20.23 -0.79 5.57
C GLY A 26 19.09 -0.29 4.69
N LEU A 27 18.35 -1.18 4.00
CA LEU A 27 17.18 -0.82 3.20
C LEU A 27 15.96 -0.65 4.09
N TRP A 28 15.20 0.41 3.84
CA TRP A 28 13.94 0.66 4.50
C TRP A 28 12.82 -0.11 3.82
N ARG A 29 12.00 -0.81 4.63
CA ARG A 29 10.83 -1.52 4.17
C ARG A 29 9.61 -1.06 4.96
N ALA A 30 8.54 -0.78 4.24
CA ALA A 30 7.23 -0.50 4.78
C ALA A 30 6.26 -1.59 4.32
N THR A 31 5.63 -2.30 5.25
CA THR A 31 4.58 -3.29 4.95
C THR A 31 3.29 -2.88 5.62
N VAL A 32 2.17 -3.06 4.93
CA VAL A 32 0.84 -2.82 5.49
C VAL A 32 0.03 -4.10 5.51
N SER A 33 -0.73 -4.28 6.58
CA SER A 33 -1.71 -5.33 6.75
C SER A 33 -3.11 -4.71 6.81
N ALA A 34 -4.10 -5.38 6.24
CA ALA A 34 -5.51 -5.00 6.35
C ALA A 34 -6.36 -6.25 6.58
N SER A 35 -7.50 -6.09 7.26
CA SER A 35 -8.45 -7.17 7.54
C SER A 35 -9.35 -7.54 6.35
N SER A 36 -9.37 -6.70 5.30
CA SER A 36 -10.12 -6.93 4.07
C SER A 36 -9.34 -6.44 2.85
N VAL A 37 -9.73 -6.95 1.68
CA VAL A 37 -9.17 -6.51 0.39
C VAL A 37 -9.50 -5.04 0.12
N ASP A 38 -10.71 -4.60 0.45
CA ASP A 38 -11.12 -3.20 0.29
C ASP A 38 -10.27 -2.27 1.18
N GLY A 39 -10.04 -2.63 2.44
CA GLY A 39 -9.17 -1.88 3.34
C GLY A 39 -7.72 -1.85 2.86
N LEU A 40 -7.23 -2.93 2.24
CA LEU A 40 -5.90 -2.94 1.62
C LEU A 40 -5.82 -1.98 0.43
N LEU A 41 -6.86 -1.94 -0.41
CA LEU A 41 -6.93 -1.04 -1.56
C LEU A 41 -6.97 0.43 -1.14
N ASP A 42 -7.69 0.77 -0.08
CA ASP A 42 -7.74 2.14 0.45
C ASP A 42 -6.35 2.63 0.88
N VAL A 43 -5.61 1.78 1.59
CA VAL A 43 -4.22 2.09 1.99
C VAL A 43 -3.31 2.24 0.77
N LEU A 44 -3.39 1.32 -0.19
CA LEU A 44 -2.57 1.37 -1.39
C LEU A 44 -2.89 2.60 -2.24
N ALA A 45 -4.16 3.02 -2.30
CA ALA A 45 -4.57 4.23 -3.00
C ALA A 45 -4.03 5.51 -2.34
N ALA A 46 -3.90 5.53 -1.01
CA ALA A 46 -3.23 6.63 -0.32
C ALA A 46 -1.72 6.68 -0.60
N ALA A 47 -1.08 5.52 -0.76
CA ALA A 47 0.36 5.40 -1.01
C ALA A 47 0.76 5.65 -2.48
N ASP A 48 0.01 5.09 -3.43
CA ASP A 48 0.18 5.28 -4.87
C ASP A 48 -1.20 5.41 -5.56
N PRO A 49 -1.72 6.64 -5.68
CA PRO A 49 -3.01 6.88 -6.32
C PRO A 49 -3.06 6.41 -7.79
N GLN A 50 -1.93 6.44 -8.51
CA GLN A 50 -1.88 6.03 -9.92
C GLN A 50 -1.83 4.50 -10.05
N GLY A 51 -1.12 3.82 -9.16
CA GLY A 51 -1.16 2.37 -9.00
C GLY A 51 -2.58 1.87 -8.74
N ALA A 52 -3.29 2.50 -7.79
CA ALA A 52 -4.68 2.15 -7.50
C ALA A 52 -5.61 2.36 -8.71
N ARG A 53 -5.46 3.47 -9.45
CA ARG A 53 -6.21 3.69 -10.71
C ARG A 53 -5.96 2.59 -11.73
N ARG A 54 -4.70 2.19 -11.93
CA ARG A 54 -4.35 1.08 -12.85
C ARG A 54 -4.99 -0.24 -12.41
N ALA A 55 -4.93 -0.58 -11.12
CA ALA A 55 -5.59 -1.77 -10.60
C ALA A 55 -7.12 -1.74 -10.84
N ALA A 56 -7.76 -0.60 -10.61
CA ALA A 56 -9.18 -0.43 -10.87
C ALA A 56 -9.56 -0.58 -12.35
N CYS A 57 -8.74 -0.07 -13.29
CA CYS A 57 -8.94 -0.28 -14.73
C CYS A 57 -8.88 -1.77 -15.09
N LEU A 58 -7.85 -2.48 -14.62
CA LEU A 58 -7.68 -3.92 -14.87
C LEU A 58 -8.85 -4.76 -14.33
N LEU A 59 -9.37 -4.43 -13.15
CA LEU A 59 -10.54 -5.10 -12.58
C LEU A 59 -11.80 -4.88 -13.42
N LYS A 60 -12.01 -3.66 -13.94
CA LYS A 60 -13.13 -3.35 -14.84
C LYS A 60 -13.03 -4.13 -16.15
N GLU A 61 -11.86 -4.19 -16.75
CA GLU A 61 -11.61 -4.95 -17.99
C GLU A 61 -11.91 -6.45 -17.79
N ARG A 62 -11.43 -7.04 -16.70
CA ARG A 62 -11.68 -8.47 -16.39
C ARG A 62 -13.16 -8.78 -16.11
N ARG A 63 -13.89 -7.89 -15.43
CA ARG A 63 -15.33 -8.05 -15.20
C ARG A 63 -16.13 -7.95 -16.51
N SER A 64 -15.65 -7.15 -17.46
CA SER A 64 -16.29 -6.99 -18.78
C SER A 64 -16.00 -8.19 -19.69
N ALA A 65 -14.78 -8.74 -19.63
CA ALA A 65 -14.38 -9.92 -20.39
C ALA A 65 -15.01 -11.24 -19.88
N GLY A 66 -15.39 -11.32 -18.60
CA GLY A 66 -16.13 -12.45 -18.05
C GLY A 66 -17.65 -12.41 -18.31
N ARG A 67 -18.14 -11.36 -18.98
CA ARG A 67 -19.55 -11.17 -19.35
C ARG A 67 -19.71 -11.28 -20.86
N ASP A 68 -19.30 -12.42 -21.42
CA ASP A 68 -19.70 -12.83 -22.77
C ASP A 68 -20.78 -13.91 -22.62
N PRO A 69 -22.06 -13.65 -22.98
CA PRO A 69 -23.06 -14.69 -23.11
C PRO A 69 -22.90 -15.32 -24.49
N GLY A 70 -22.03 -16.33 -24.58
CA GLY A 70 -21.98 -17.26 -25.70
C GLY A 70 -22.70 -18.55 -25.34
#